data_AF-A0A061R5Z5-F1
#
_entry.id   AF-A0A061R5Z5-F1
#
_cell.length_a   1.000
_cell.length_b   1.000
_cell.length_c   1.000
_cell.angle_alpha   90.00
_cell.angle_beta   90.00
_cell.angle_gamma   90.00
#
_symmetry.space_group_name_H-M   'P 1'
#
loop_
_entity.id
_entity.type
_entity.pdbx_description
1 polymer ?
#
loop_
_entity_poly.entity_id
_entity_poly.type
_entity_poly.pdbx_seq_one_letter_code
_entity_poly.pdbx_strand_id
1 'polypeptide(L)'
;MASVSDALLKVGVDFVQTFYTAAALDGHTRQELERAIEGLEHSEQLSTVMCMGHNKGWQEAATSFAGAPVSLKTATAALLEGSGATWEEAFQQGFCLQGILTPQGLTGRAQEDEAAKR
;
A
#
# COMPACT_ATOMS: atom_id res chain seq x y z
N MET A 1 26.27 4.13 0.29
CA MET A 1 25.35 2.98 0.14
C MET A 1 24.91 2.58 1.52
N ALA A 2 23.66 2.85 1.89
CA ALA A 2 23.11 2.37 3.15
C ALA A 2 23.19 0.84 3.15
N SER A 3 23.76 0.24 4.20
CA SER A 3 23.76 -1.22 4.33
C SER A 3 22.32 -1.67 4.40
N VAL A 4 21.85 -2.41 3.39
CA VAL A 4 20.58 -3.13 3.48
C VAL A 4 20.71 -4.04 4.68
N SER A 5 19.84 -3.85 5.68
CA SER A 5 19.88 -4.64 6.92
C SER A 5 19.71 -6.12 6.58
N ASP A 6 20.55 -6.99 7.13
CA ASP A 6 20.44 -8.46 6.96
C ASP A 6 19.06 -9.00 7.36
N ALA A 7 18.30 -8.23 8.15
CA ALA A 7 16.91 -8.53 8.48
C ALA A 7 15.98 -8.53 7.24
N LEU A 8 16.22 -7.64 6.26
CA LEU A 8 15.42 -7.58 5.04
C LEU A 8 15.65 -8.80 4.14
N LEU A 9 16.83 -9.43 4.21
CA LEU A 9 17.10 -10.66 3.47
C LEU A 9 16.33 -11.87 4.00
N LYS A 10 15.78 -11.76 5.22
CA LYS A 10 15.07 -12.84 5.92
C LYS A 10 13.56 -12.60 5.99
N VAL A 11 13.06 -11.50 5.43
CA VAL A 11 11.62 -11.21 5.41
C VAL A 11 10.92 -12.25 4.52
N GLY A 12 9.77 -12.76 4.97
CA GLY A 12 8.90 -13.57 4.13
C GLY A 12 8.45 -12.74 2.92
N VAL A 13 8.59 -13.31 1.72
CA VAL A 13 8.14 -12.67 0.48
C VAL A 13 7.19 -13.62 -0.22
N ASP A 14 5.91 -13.30 -0.18
CA ASP A 14 4.88 -14.01 -0.93
C ASP A 14 4.67 -13.32 -2.26
N PHE A 15 5.03 -14.02 -3.34
CA PHE A 15 4.81 -13.51 -4.69
C PHE A 15 3.43 -13.93 -5.20
N VAL A 16 2.47 -13.01 -5.15
CA VAL A 16 1.10 -13.26 -5.63
C VAL A 16 1.00 -12.84 -7.11
N GLN A 17 0.99 -13.82 -8.03
CA GLN A 17 1.08 -13.61 -9.50
C GLN A 17 -0.15 -12.95 -10.16
N THR A 18 -1.28 -12.78 -9.46
CA THR A 18 -2.61 -12.57 -10.09
C THR A 18 -3.02 -11.11 -10.32
N PHE A 19 -2.13 -10.16 -10.11
CA PHE A 19 -2.53 -8.76 -10.02
C PHE A 19 -2.55 -7.98 -11.34
N TYR A 20 -1.98 -8.51 -12.42
CA TYR A 20 -1.85 -7.75 -13.67
C TYR A 20 -3.20 -7.43 -14.33
N THR A 21 -4.14 -8.37 -14.26
CA THR A 21 -5.51 -8.18 -14.76
C THR A 21 -6.33 -7.29 -13.83
N ALA A 22 -6.17 -7.45 -12.52
CA ALA A 22 -6.83 -6.61 -11.51
C ALA A 22 -6.35 -5.15 -11.55
N ALA A 23 -5.08 -4.91 -11.88
CA ALA A 23 -4.52 -3.58 -12.08
C ALA A 23 -5.07 -2.87 -13.32
N ALA A 24 -5.52 -3.65 -14.31
CA ALA A 24 -6.06 -3.17 -15.58
C ALA A 24 -7.59 -2.94 -15.55
N LEU A 25 -8.26 -3.45 -14.52
CA LEU A 25 -9.70 -3.27 -14.29
C LEU A 25 -9.90 -2.23 -13.17
N ASP A 26 -10.37 -1.04 -13.53
CA ASP A 26 -10.61 0.07 -12.60
C ASP A 26 -11.43 -0.37 -11.38
N GLY A 27 -10.98 -0.01 -10.18
CA GLY A 27 -11.70 -0.25 -8.92
C GLY A 27 -11.61 -1.67 -8.33
N HIS A 28 -10.96 -2.62 -9.00
CA HIS A 28 -10.87 -4.00 -8.49
C HIS A 28 -9.63 -4.29 -7.64
N THR A 29 -8.57 -3.48 -7.77
CA THR A 29 -7.28 -3.75 -7.13
C THR A 29 -7.37 -3.84 -5.60
N ARG A 30 -8.20 -3.03 -4.95
CA ARG A 30 -8.39 -3.08 -3.48
C ARG A 30 -8.86 -4.46 -3.02
N GLN A 31 -9.96 -4.96 -3.59
CA GLN A 31 -10.55 -6.22 -3.18
C GLN A 31 -9.60 -7.40 -3.39
N GLU A 32 -8.83 -7.37 -4.47
CA GLU A 32 -7.83 -8.40 -4.75
C GLU A 32 -6.66 -8.33 -3.76
N LEU A 33 -6.25 -7.13 -3.32
CA LEU A 33 -5.25 -6.97 -2.26
C LEU A 33 -5.75 -7.49 -0.91
N GLU A 34 -6.99 -7.19 -0.53
CA GLU A 34 -7.60 -7.70 0.71
C GLU A 34 -7.60 -9.24 0.71
N ARG A 35 -8.11 -9.87 -0.37
CA ARG A 35 -8.10 -11.33 -0.53
C ARG A 35 -6.70 -11.93 -0.49
N ALA A 36 -5.73 -11.30 -1.13
CA ALA A 36 -4.37 -11.79 -1.15
C ALA A 36 -3.72 -11.74 0.24
N ILE A 37 -3.93 -10.66 0.98
CA ILE A 37 -3.37 -10.48 2.34
C ILE A 37 -4.03 -11.44 3.32
N GLU A 38 -5.35 -11.57 3.28
CA GLU A 38 -6.09 -12.53 4.11
C GLU A 38 -5.69 -13.98 3.81
N GLY A 39 -5.38 -14.29 2.55
CA GLY A 39 -4.94 -15.61 2.10
C GLY A 39 -3.47 -15.95 2.37
N LEU A 40 -2.67 -15.02 2.93
CA LEU A 40 -1.28 -15.32 3.30
C LEU A 40 -1.20 -16.33 4.44
N GLU A 41 -0.21 -17.22 4.38
CA GLU A 41 0.06 -18.11 5.50
C GLU A 41 0.48 -17.29 6.73
N HIS A 42 -0.14 -17.58 7.87
CA HIS A 42 0.07 -16.83 9.11
C HIS A 42 -0.26 -15.32 9.03
N SER A 43 -1.21 -14.92 8.18
CA SER A 43 -1.66 -13.52 8.05
C SER A 43 -1.98 -12.84 9.40
N GLU A 44 -2.56 -13.58 10.35
CA GLU A 44 -2.87 -13.15 11.72
C GLU A 44 -1.64 -12.74 12.56
N GLN A 45 -0.43 -13.13 12.15
CA GLN A 45 0.82 -12.77 12.83
C GLN A 45 1.56 -11.60 12.15
N LEU A 46 1.10 -11.18 10.96
CA LEU A 46 1.71 -10.12 10.19
C LEU A 46 1.15 -8.76 10.63
N SER A 47 2.02 -7.90 11.14
CA SER A 47 1.66 -6.51 11.49
C SER A 47 1.92 -5.51 10.36
N THR A 48 2.62 -5.91 9.30
CA THR A 48 3.00 -5.02 8.19
C THR A 48 3.14 -5.81 6.91
N VAL A 49 2.55 -5.30 5.82
CA VAL A 49 2.67 -5.85 4.47
C VAL A 49 3.10 -4.75 3.52
N MET A 50 4.02 -5.06 2.60
CA MET A 50 4.41 -4.17 1.51
C MET A 50 3.89 -4.72 0.19
N CYS A 51 2.97 -3.99 -0.44
CA CYS A 51 2.42 -4.34 -1.76
C CYS A 51 3.12 -3.55 -2.86
N MET A 52 3.60 -4.22 -3.90
CA MET A 52 4.30 -3.61 -5.04
C MET A 52 3.59 -3.96 -6.35
N GLY A 53 3.51 -2.99 -7.27
CA GLY A 53 2.84 -3.19 -8.56
C GLY A 53 2.74 -1.92 -9.37
N HIS A 54 1.75 -1.84 -10.25
CA HIS A 54 1.65 -0.80 -11.27
C HIS A 54 0.47 0.16 -11.05
N ASN A 55 0.66 1.41 -11.40
CA ASN A 55 -0.45 2.33 -11.61
C ASN A 55 -1.24 1.93 -12.87
N LYS A 56 -2.56 2.20 -12.96
CA LYS A 56 -3.38 3.04 -12.07
C LYS A 56 -3.95 2.30 -10.84
N GLY A 57 -4.13 0.98 -10.90
CA GLY A 57 -4.81 0.20 -9.85
C GLY A 57 -4.26 0.40 -8.43
N TRP A 58 -2.93 0.57 -8.26
CA TRP A 58 -2.30 0.71 -6.95
C TRP A 58 -2.62 2.07 -6.31
N GLN A 59 -2.66 3.12 -7.13
CA GLN A 59 -3.08 4.45 -6.69
C GLN A 59 -4.56 4.45 -6.28
N GLU A 60 -5.41 3.74 -7.01
CA GLU A 60 -6.84 3.62 -6.69
C GLU A 60 -7.06 2.84 -5.39
N ALA A 61 -6.35 1.72 -5.23
CA ALA A 61 -6.41 0.95 -4.00
C ALA A 61 -5.94 1.78 -2.80
N ALA A 62 -4.80 2.47 -2.92
CA ALA A 62 -4.30 3.35 -1.86
C ALA A 62 -5.29 4.48 -1.52
N THR A 63 -5.89 5.11 -2.55
CA THR A 63 -6.94 6.12 -2.37
C THR A 63 -8.16 5.55 -1.64
N SER A 64 -8.58 4.34 -2.01
CA SER A 64 -9.74 3.68 -1.40
C SER A 64 -9.48 3.28 0.06
N PHE A 65 -8.31 2.72 0.36
CA PHE A 65 -7.92 2.39 1.73
C PHE A 65 -7.80 3.63 2.62
N ALA A 66 -7.20 4.70 2.10
CA ALA A 66 -6.98 5.96 2.82
C ALA A 66 -8.27 6.78 3.05
N GLY A 67 -9.34 6.51 2.28
CA GLY A 67 -10.53 7.35 2.24
C GLY A 67 -10.28 8.77 1.70
N ALA A 68 -9.11 9.03 1.11
CA ALA A 68 -8.68 10.33 0.61
C ALA A 68 -7.84 10.19 -0.67
N PRO A 69 -7.81 11.20 -1.57
CA PRO A 69 -7.04 11.13 -2.80
C PRO A 69 -5.54 10.87 -2.56
N VAL A 70 -5.02 9.78 -3.13
CA VAL A 70 -3.59 9.45 -3.13
C VAL A 70 -3.04 9.59 -4.55
N SER A 71 -1.87 10.21 -4.70
CA SER A 71 -1.13 10.27 -5.97
C SER A 71 0.18 9.54 -5.84
N LEU A 72 0.39 8.52 -6.68
CA LEU A 72 1.62 7.73 -6.71
C LEU A 72 2.34 7.96 -8.03
N LYS A 73 3.62 8.33 -7.95
CA LYS A 73 4.55 8.35 -9.10
C LYS A 73 5.34 7.04 -9.14
N THR A 74 6.09 6.83 -10.22
CA THR A 74 7.03 5.71 -10.31
C THR A 74 7.97 5.70 -9.09
N ALA A 75 8.18 4.52 -8.52
CA ALA A 75 9.02 4.31 -7.34
C ALA A 75 8.58 5.11 -6.10
N THR A 76 7.27 5.28 -5.91
CA THR A 76 6.68 5.83 -4.68
C THR A 76 5.76 4.79 -4.03
N ALA A 77 5.52 4.95 -2.72
CA ALA A 77 4.60 4.10 -1.97
C ALA A 77 3.78 4.93 -0.99
N ALA A 78 2.51 4.59 -0.78
CA ALA A 78 1.70 5.15 0.29
C ALA A 78 1.92 4.36 1.58
N LEU A 79 2.29 5.05 2.67
CA LEU A 79 2.31 4.45 4.00
C LEU A 79 0.93 4.61 4.63
N LEU A 80 0.26 3.49 4.83
CA LEU A 80 -1.08 3.40 5.38
C LEU A 80 -1.02 2.69 6.74
N GLU A 81 -1.78 3.19 7.71
CA GLU A 81 -1.86 2.61 9.05
C GLU A 81 -3.33 2.41 9.44
N GLY A 82 -3.66 1.21 9.88
CA GLY A 82 -4.99 0.83 10.33
C GLY A 82 -4.91 0.01 11.61
N SER A 83 -6.05 -0.21 12.26
CA SER A 83 -6.15 -1.00 13.49
C SER A 83 -7.20 -2.09 13.35
N GLY A 84 -6.92 -3.27 13.91
CA GLY A 84 -7.81 -4.41 13.95
C GLY A 84 -7.15 -5.57 14.69
N ALA A 85 -7.92 -6.49 15.24
CA ALA A 85 -7.37 -7.74 15.75
C ALA A 85 -6.94 -8.67 14.62
N THR A 86 -7.56 -8.53 13.45
CA THR A 86 -7.25 -9.23 12.20
C THR A 86 -7.10 -8.23 11.05
N TRP A 87 -6.56 -8.68 9.91
CA TRP A 87 -6.52 -7.87 8.69
C TRP A 87 -7.93 -7.53 8.16
N GLU A 88 -8.87 -8.48 8.23
CA GLU A 88 -10.27 -8.27 7.83
C GLU A 88 -10.89 -7.10 8.61
N GLU A 89 -10.73 -7.08 9.94
CA GLU A 89 -11.23 -5.99 10.78
C GLU A 89 -10.57 -4.65 10.41
N ALA A 90 -9.26 -4.65 10.14
CA ALA A 90 -8.55 -3.44 9.72
C ALA A 90 -9.06 -2.91 8.37
N PHE A 91 -9.34 -3.79 7.40
CA PHE A 91 -9.91 -3.39 6.10
C PHE A 91 -11.31 -2.79 6.22
N GLN A 92 -12.14 -3.30 7.14
CA GLN A 92 -13.47 -2.76 7.43
C GLN A 92 -13.42 -1.39 8.12
N GLN A 93 -12.43 -1.17 8.98
CA GLN A 93 -12.23 0.12 9.69
C GLN A 93 -11.56 1.18 8.79
N GLY A 94 -10.85 0.75 7.76
CA GLY A 94 -10.10 1.64 6.87
C GLY A 94 -8.74 2.04 7.43
N PHE A 95 -7.94 2.70 6.60
CA PHE A 95 -6.57 3.07 6.94
C PHE A 95 -6.38 4.59 6.87
N CYS A 96 -5.51 5.12 7.72
CA CYS A 96 -5.04 6.49 7.66
C CYS A 96 -3.79 6.58 6.79
N LEU A 97 -3.75 7.55 5.87
CA LEU A 97 -2.52 7.89 5.16
C LEU A 97 -1.56 8.62 6.08
N GLN A 98 -0.39 8.03 6.34
CA GLN A 98 0.66 8.66 7.14
C GLN A 98 1.64 9.46 6.29
N GLY A 99 1.85 9.07 5.03
CA GLY A 99 2.68 9.82 4.10
C GLY A 99 2.95 9.06 2.81
N ILE A 100 3.68 9.72 1.90
CA ILE A 100 4.13 9.12 0.64
C ILE A 100 5.64 8.95 0.71
N LEU A 101 6.12 7.71 0.60
CA LEU A 101 7.54 7.44 0.43
C LEU A 101 7.92 7.70 -1.02
N THR A 102 9.00 8.46 -1.19
CA THR A 102 9.67 8.73 -2.46
C THR A 102 11.12 8.26 -2.36
N PRO A 103 11.85 8.16 -3.48
CA PRO A 103 13.29 7.88 -3.44
C PRO A 103 14.10 8.92 -2.65
N GLN A 104 13.53 10.11 -2.43
CA GLN A 104 14.13 11.20 -1.65
C GLN A 104 13.77 11.15 -0.15
N GLY A 105 12.84 10.28 0.25
CA GLY A 105 12.38 10.14 1.63
C GLY A 105 10.86 10.16 1.78
N LEU A 106 10.40 10.10 3.03
CA LEU A 106 8.98 10.22 3.39
C LEU A 106 8.54 11.68 3.29
N THR A 107 7.58 11.95 2.41
CA THR A 107 6.86 13.22 2.37
C THR A 107 5.65 13.12 3.30
N GLY A 108 5.26 14.24 3.93
CA GLY A 108 4.10 14.29 4.82
C GLY A 108 2.78 13.85 4.17
N ARG A 109 1.70 13.82 4.97
CA ARG A 109 0.35 13.43 4.52
C ARG A 109 0.00 14.19 3.23
N ALA A 110 -0.41 13.45 2.20
CA ALA A 110 -0.67 14.02 0.89
C ALA A 110 -1.78 15.08 0.99
N GLN A 111 -1.40 16.36 0.97
CA GLN A 111 -2.06 17.51 0.36
C GLN A 111 -1.49 18.80 0.96
N GLU A 112 -0.53 19.41 0.24
CA GLU A 112 -0.26 20.86 0.20
C GLU A 112 0.90 21.08 -0.78
N ASP A 113 0.65 21.05 -2.09
CA ASP A 113 1.64 21.59 -3.06
C ASP A 113 1.09 21.96 -4.45
N GLU A 114 -0.18 21.69 -4.76
CA GLU A 114 -0.78 22.06 -6.07
C GLU A 114 -1.76 23.25 -6.02
N ALA A 115 -1.95 23.89 -4.86
CA ALA A 115 -2.77 25.11 -4.74
C ALA A 115 -1.97 26.43 -4.85
N ALA A 116 -0.63 26.38 -4.90
CA ALA A 116 0.24 27.57 -4.90
C ALA A 116 0.74 28.01 -6.29
N LYS A 117 0.19 27.47 -7.39
CA LYS A 117 0.64 27.77 -8.78
C LYS A 117 -0.47 28.12 -9.78
N ARG A 118 -1.60 28.67 -9.33
CA ARG A 118 -2.59 29.26 -10.24
C ARG A 118 -3.00 30.65 -9.80
#